data_AF-A0A0G3GTR9-F1
#
_entry.id   AF-A0A0G3GTR9-F1
#
_cell.length_a   1.000
_cell.length_b   1.000
_cell.length_c   1.000
_cell.angle_alpha   90.00
_cell.angle_beta   90.00
_cell.angle_gamma   90.00
#
_symmetry.space_group_name_H-M   'P 1'
#
loop_
_entity.id
_entity.type
_entity.pdbx_description
1 polymer ?
#
loop_
_entity_poly.entity_id
_entity_poly.type
_entity_poly.pdbx_seq_one_letter_code
_entity_poly.pdbx_strand_id
1 'polypeptide(L)'
;MSGVVSELRGRWDSSHAGLVPMVDVSPFGVVDGRQDFRGFVASDLRGLHMFKSGEVIGNADISYGVFPRYVVSVGGAVENVVAVDAVFNRLKVIGGRIVGCRFEGVDFTDQSFFGDSVVDGCEFVGCVAPEAFGGVAAVVDSVIVDTVIQRMGDVNYEQSPLLLRSRFETKMSNVTIWVHPEAQNLQGCDFF
;
A
#
# COMPACT_ATOMS: atom_id res chain seq x y z
N MET A 1 -3.35 -7.17 22.52
CA MET A 1 -2.90 -7.34 21.12
C MET A 1 -1.92 -8.50 20.94
N SER A 2 -0.96 -8.74 21.85
CA SER A 2 0.08 -9.77 21.65
C SER A 2 -0.41 -11.23 21.52
N GLY A 3 -1.51 -11.61 22.19
CA GLY A 3 -2.03 -12.98 22.13
C GLY A 3 -2.56 -13.40 20.75
N VAL A 4 -3.34 -12.52 20.09
CA VAL A 4 -3.94 -12.78 18.77
C VAL A 4 -2.87 -12.84 17.68
N VAL A 5 -1.88 -11.94 17.74
CA VAL A 5 -0.76 -11.96 16.77
C VAL A 5 0.06 -13.24 16.91
N SER A 6 0.31 -13.71 18.13
CA SER A 6 1.03 -14.96 18.37
C SER A 6 0.28 -16.17 17.82
N GLU A 7 -1.04 -16.21 17.96
CA GLU A 7 -1.89 -17.28 17.42
C GLU A 7 -1.89 -17.28 15.88
N LEU A 8 -2.10 -16.09 15.27
CA LEU A 8 -2.09 -15.92 13.81
C LEU A 8 -0.74 -16.24 13.18
N ARG A 9 0.36 -16.06 13.91
CA ARG A 9 1.70 -16.47 13.46
C ARG A 9 1.92 -17.96 13.64
N GLY A 10 1.55 -18.53 14.79
CA GLY A 10 1.77 -19.94 15.11
C GLY A 10 1.06 -20.93 14.19
N ARG A 11 0.00 -20.52 13.48
CA ARG A 11 -0.65 -21.39 12.48
C ARG A 11 0.20 -21.63 11.22
N TRP A 12 1.25 -20.85 10.98
CA TRP A 12 2.14 -20.98 9.82
C TRP A 12 3.36 -21.89 10.06
N ASP A 13 3.47 -22.50 11.24
CA ASP A 13 4.63 -23.32 11.66
C ASP A 13 4.81 -24.63 10.84
N SER A 14 3.82 -25.02 10.03
CA SER A 14 3.96 -26.06 9.00
C SER A 14 4.46 -25.45 7.69
N SER A 15 5.35 -26.13 6.96
CA SER A 15 6.08 -25.60 5.80
C SER A 15 5.16 -25.12 4.66
N HIS A 16 4.76 -23.85 4.70
CA HIS A 16 4.10 -23.11 3.61
C HIS A 16 5.13 -22.37 2.73
N ALA A 17 6.35 -22.92 2.67
CA ALA A 17 7.44 -22.36 1.89
C ALA A 17 7.04 -22.29 0.41
N GLY A 18 7.08 -21.08 -0.15
CA GLY A 18 6.82 -20.84 -1.57
C GLY A 18 5.46 -20.27 -1.92
N LEU A 19 4.54 -20.09 -0.97
CA LEU A 19 3.33 -19.31 -1.23
C LEU A 19 3.68 -17.85 -1.48
N VAL A 20 3.00 -17.24 -2.44
CA VAL A 20 3.02 -15.82 -2.77
C VAL A 20 1.68 -15.21 -2.33
N PRO A 21 1.64 -14.60 -1.13
CA PRO A 21 0.50 -13.83 -0.66
C PRO A 21 -0.01 -12.85 -1.73
N MET A 22 -1.34 -12.65 -1.78
CA MET A 22 -2.05 -11.86 -2.81
C MET A 22 -2.11 -12.49 -4.21
N VAL A 23 -1.53 -13.68 -4.41
CA VAL A 23 -1.63 -14.45 -5.67
C VAL A 23 -2.17 -15.85 -5.41
N ASP A 24 -1.57 -16.54 -4.44
CA ASP A 24 -1.93 -17.93 -4.16
C ASP A 24 -3.19 -18.04 -3.31
N VAL A 25 -3.80 -19.22 -3.34
CA VAL A 25 -4.92 -19.58 -2.48
C VAL A 25 -4.40 -19.88 -1.08
N SER A 26 -5.01 -19.26 -0.07
CA SER A 26 -4.65 -19.50 1.33
C SER A 26 -5.12 -20.90 1.77
N PRO A 27 -4.30 -21.66 2.52
CA PRO A 27 -4.73 -22.91 3.15
C PRO A 27 -5.79 -22.68 4.25
N PHE A 28 -5.95 -21.45 4.73
CA PHE A 28 -6.95 -21.05 5.72
C PHE A 28 -8.25 -20.52 5.10
N GLY A 29 -8.33 -20.52 3.76
CA GLY A 29 -9.51 -20.12 3.02
C GLY A 29 -9.76 -18.61 3.03
N VAL A 30 -11.04 -18.25 3.01
CA VAL A 30 -11.51 -16.87 2.82
C VAL A 30 -12.15 -16.34 4.10
N VAL A 31 -11.73 -15.16 4.52
CA VAL A 31 -12.30 -14.40 5.65
C VAL A 31 -12.69 -13.02 5.15
N ASP A 32 -13.92 -12.60 5.45
CA ASP A 32 -14.49 -11.32 5.00
C ASP A 32 -14.34 -11.06 3.49
N GLY A 33 -14.48 -12.12 2.70
CA GLY A 33 -14.36 -12.09 1.23
C GLY A 33 -12.93 -12.13 0.67
N ARG A 34 -11.89 -12.17 1.53
CA ARG A 34 -10.47 -12.16 1.15
C ARG A 34 -9.73 -13.42 1.56
N GLN A 35 -8.69 -13.80 0.82
CA GLN A 35 -7.78 -14.88 1.21
C GLN A 35 -7.10 -14.57 2.54
N ASP A 36 -7.16 -15.48 3.51
CA ASP A 36 -6.61 -15.26 4.84
C ASP A 36 -5.10 -15.58 4.91
N PHE A 37 -4.27 -14.55 4.77
CA PHE A 37 -2.81 -14.60 4.91
C PHE A 37 -2.32 -13.91 6.18
N ARG A 38 -3.20 -13.64 7.15
CA ARG A 38 -2.83 -12.92 8.38
C ARG A 38 -1.74 -13.66 9.15
N GLY A 39 -0.76 -12.91 9.67
CA GLY A 39 0.39 -13.43 10.39
C GLY A 39 1.42 -14.16 9.53
N PHE A 40 1.25 -14.20 8.19
CA PHE A 40 2.21 -14.86 7.30
C PHE A 40 3.56 -14.16 7.34
N VAL A 41 4.62 -14.92 7.59
CA VAL A 41 6.00 -14.44 7.52
C VAL A 41 6.67 -15.16 6.38
N ALA A 42 7.01 -14.43 5.32
CA ALA A 42 7.79 -14.98 4.22
C ALA A 42 9.23 -15.23 4.70
N SER A 43 9.50 -16.42 5.23
CA SER A 43 10.79 -16.80 5.83
C SER A 43 11.92 -16.99 4.82
N ASP A 44 11.59 -17.20 3.54
CA ASP A 44 12.55 -17.63 2.54
C ASP A 44 12.96 -16.47 1.62
N LEU A 45 14.25 -16.13 1.71
CA LEU A 45 15.04 -15.20 0.88
C LEU A 45 15.11 -15.60 -0.61
N ARG A 46 13.95 -15.77 -1.26
CA ARG A 46 13.78 -15.75 -2.72
C ARG A 46 12.85 -14.59 -3.05
N GLY A 47 13.18 -13.37 -2.64
CA GLY A 47 14.01 -12.54 -3.49
C GLY A 47 13.12 -11.90 -4.55
N LEU A 48 12.53 -10.74 -4.23
CA LEU A 48 11.79 -9.91 -5.19
C LEU A 48 10.68 -10.68 -5.96
N HIS A 49 9.43 -10.56 -5.50
CA HIS A 49 8.30 -10.94 -6.35
C HIS A 49 8.08 -9.83 -7.38
N MET A 50 8.44 -10.10 -8.64
CA MET A 50 8.10 -9.24 -9.78
C MET A 50 6.86 -9.77 -10.45
N PHE A 51 5.83 -8.94 -10.48
CA PHE A 51 4.61 -9.20 -11.22
C PHE A 51 4.74 -8.57 -12.60
N LYS A 52 4.29 -9.28 -13.63
CA LYS A 52 4.35 -8.84 -15.02
C LYS A 52 3.45 -7.63 -15.23
N SER A 53 3.71 -6.92 -16.33
CA SER A 53 2.85 -5.83 -16.76
C SER A 53 1.41 -6.30 -16.94
N GLY A 54 0.46 -5.55 -16.39
CA GLY A 54 -0.97 -5.87 -16.48
C GLY A 54 -1.48 -6.90 -15.46
N GLU A 55 -0.61 -7.49 -14.63
CA GLU A 55 -1.05 -8.45 -13.61
C GLU A 55 -1.82 -7.75 -12.48
N VAL A 56 -2.92 -8.38 -12.06
CA VAL A 56 -3.69 -7.97 -10.89
C VAL A 56 -3.40 -8.95 -9.77
N ILE A 57 -2.91 -8.43 -8.65
CA ILE A 57 -2.69 -9.18 -7.41
C ILE A 57 -3.55 -8.59 -6.31
N GLY A 58 -4.02 -9.41 -5.37
CA GLY A 58 -4.78 -8.89 -4.24
C GLY A 58 -5.82 -9.84 -3.67
N ASN A 59 -6.96 -9.28 -3.28
CA ASN A 59 -8.07 -9.96 -2.61
C ASN A 59 -7.62 -10.80 -1.40
N ALA A 60 -6.75 -10.22 -0.56
CA ALA A 60 -6.14 -10.90 0.57
C ALA A 60 -6.12 -10.02 1.83
N ASP A 61 -6.27 -10.65 2.99
CA ASP A 61 -5.94 -10.05 4.27
C ASP A 61 -4.57 -10.57 4.71
N ILE A 62 -3.61 -9.67 4.76
CA ILE A 62 -2.19 -9.93 5.05
C ILE A 62 -1.75 -9.28 6.37
N SER A 63 -2.71 -8.91 7.23
CA SER A 63 -2.44 -8.22 8.50
C SER A 63 -1.44 -8.97 9.39
N TYR A 64 -0.59 -8.24 10.10
CA TYR A 64 0.46 -8.71 11.01
C TYR A 64 1.59 -9.54 10.35
N GLY A 65 1.55 -9.65 9.02
CA GLY A 65 2.55 -10.36 8.23
C GLY A 65 3.81 -9.53 7.96
N VAL A 66 4.84 -10.19 7.47
CA VAL A 66 6.11 -9.56 7.10
C VAL A 66 6.45 -9.97 5.67
N PHE A 67 6.54 -8.97 4.79
CA PHE A 67 6.62 -9.15 3.35
C PHE A 67 7.87 -8.45 2.81
N PRO A 68 8.84 -9.19 2.24
CA PRO A 68 10.15 -8.64 1.95
C PRO A 68 10.13 -7.71 0.74
N ARG A 69 9.63 -8.13 -0.42
CA ARG A 69 9.74 -7.32 -1.64
C ARG A 69 8.73 -7.71 -2.70
N TYR A 70 7.84 -6.78 -3.01
CA TYR A 70 6.80 -6.86 -4.04
C TYR A 70 7.03 -5.72 -5.02
N VAL A 71 7.17 -6.05 -6.31
CA VAL A 71 7.30 -5.08 -7.39
C VAL A 71 6.25 -5.41 -8.44
N VAL A 72 5.22 -4.58 -8.52
CA VAL A 72 4.20 -4.63 -9.55
C VAL A 72 4.64 -3.72 -10.68
N SER A 73 4.89 -4.33 -11.85
CA SER A 73 5.37 -3.62 -13.04
C SER A 73 4.26 -2.80 -13.71
N VAL A 74 4.63 -1.97 -14.68
CA VAL A 74 3.75 -1.05 -15.43
C VAL A 74 2.42 -1.68 -15.83
N GLY A 75 1.32 -1.00 -15.54
CA GLY A 75 -0.03 -1.43 -15.87
C GLY A 75 -0.62 -2.51 -14.95
N GLY A 76 0.14 -3.03 -13.98
CA GLY A 76 -0.38 -3.97 -12.98
C GLY A 76 -1.18 -3.27 -11.88
N ALA A 77 -1.92 -4.05 -11.09
CA ALA A 77 -2.74 -3.56 -9.99
C ALA A 77 -2.59 -4.36 -8.70
N VAL A 78 -2.68 -3.67 -7.57
CA VAL A 78 -2.89 -4.26 -6.24
C VAL A 78 -4.30 -3.91 -5.80
N GLU A 79 -5.18 -4.90 -5.62
CA GLU A 79 -6.61 -4.66 -5.41
C GLU A 79 -7.19 -5.35 -4.17
N ASN A 80 -8.05 -4.67 -3.43
CA ASN A 80 -8.81 -5.24 -2.29
C ASN A 80 -7.92 -5.96 -1.26
N VAL A 81 -6.80 -5.35 -0.90
CA VAL A 81 -5.88 -5.86 0.12
C VAL A 81 -6.13 -5.18 1.46
N VAL A 82 -6.15 -5.96 2.54
CA VAL A 82 -6.14 -5.43 3.93
C VAL A 82 -4.82 -5.78 4.59
N ALA A 83 -4.17 -4.78 5.17
CA ALA A 83 -2.92 -4.94 5.87
C ALA A 83 -2.91 -4.05 7.13
N VAL A 84 -3.17 -4.66 8.28
CA VAL A 84 -3.05 -4.01 9.60
C VAL A 84 -1.74 -4.44 10.26
N ASP A 85 -0.91 -3.50 10.69
CA ASP A 85 0.41 -3.73 11.31
C ASP A 85 1.30 -4.71 10.53
N ALA A 86 1.13 -4.73 9.20
CA ALA A 86 1.98 -5.49 8.30
C ALA A 86 3.27 -4.70 8.02
N VAL A 87 4.35 -5.43 7.76
CA VAL A 87 5.62 -4.81 7.36
C VAL A 87 5.87 -5.11 5.89
N PHE A 88 5.99 -4.05 5.08
CA PHE A 88 6.49 -4.16 3.71
C PHE A 88 7.91 -3.63 3.65
N ASN A 89 8.89 -4.52 3.57
CA ASN A 89 10.27 -4.09 3.38
C ASN A 89 10.50 -3.51 1.97
N ARG A 90 9.58 -3.69 1.00
CA ARG A 90 9.60 -2.98 -0.29
C ARG A 90 8.33 -3.26 -1.11
N LEU A 91 7.33 -2.40 -1.05
CA LEU A 91 6.20 -2.45 -1.98
C LEU A 91 6.37 -1.39 -3.07
N LYS A 92 6.62 -1.82 -4.31
CA LYS A 92 6.68 -0.91 -5.46
C LYS A 92 5.55 -1.21 -6.42
N VAL A 93 4.85 -0.16 -6.82
CA VAL A 93 3.88 -0.18 -7.91
C VAL A 93 4.29 0.96 -8.83
N ILE A 94 4.63 0.65 -10.07
CA ILE A 94 5.18 1.62 -11.02
C ILE A 94 4.25 1.67 -12.22
N GLY A 95 3.70 2.83 -12.56
CA GLY A 95 2.77 2.98 -13.69
C GLY A 95 1.53 2.11 -13.57
N GLY A 96 1.10 1.79 -12.34
CA GLY A 96 0.06 0.81 -12.04
C GLY A 96 -1.11 1.38 -11.23
N ARG A 97 -1.86 0.51 -10.57
CA ARG A 97 -3.00 0.90 -9.74
C ARG A 97 -2.94 0.26 -8.35
N ILE A 98 -3.39 0.98 -7.34
CA ILE A 98 -3.63 0.48 -5.99
C ILE A 98 -5.08 0.81 -5.68
N VAL A 99 -5.95 -0.20 -5.58
CA VAL A 99 -7.40 0.00 -5.64
C VAL A 99 -8.12 -0.68 -4.48
N GLY A 100 -8.91 0.07 -3.73
CA GLY A 100 -9.76 -0.50 -2.67
C GLY A 100 -8.98 -1.18 -1.54
N CYS A 101 -7.73 -0.76 -1.31
CA CYS A 101 -6.86 -1.33 -0.30
C CYS A 101 -6.96 -0.55 1.02
N ARG A 102 -6.78 -1.26 2.14
CA ARG A 102 -6.67 -0.66 3.47
C ARG A 102 -5.34 -1.03 4.10
N PHE A 103 -4.55 -0.01 4.41
CA PHE A 103 -3.27 -0.10 5.10
C PHE A 103 -3.40 0.65 6.44
N GLU A 104 -3.18 -0.04 7.55
CA GLU A 104 -3.27 0.53 8.90
C GLU A 104 -2.02 0.17 9.70
N GLY A 105 -1.34 1.16 10.28
CA GLY A 105 -0.11 0.93 11.05
C GLY A 105 1.05 0.34 10.23
N VAL A 106 0.98 0.42 8.90
CA VAL A 106 1.94 -0.21 7.99
C VAL A 106 3.20 0.65 7.88
N ASP A 107 4.35 -0.02 7.91
CA ASP A 107 5.66 0.58 7.64
C ASP A 107 6.06 0.36 6.17
N PHE A 108 6.25 1.48 5.45
CA PHE A 108 6.67 1.54 4.05
C PHE A 108 8.08 2.13 3.86
N THR A 109 8.89 2.26 4.91
CA THR A 109 10.16 3.00 4.92
C THR A 109 11.28 2.42 4.05
N ASP A 110 11.32 1.10 3.79
CA ASP A 110 12.39 0.47 2.99
C ASP A 110 12.13 0.55 1.47
N GLN A 111 12.09 1.80 0.97
CA GLN A 111 11.99 2.12 -0.46
C GLN A 111 10.67 1.69 -1.12
N SER A 112 9.56 1.66 -0.38
CA SER A 112 8.25 1.50 -1.01
C SER A 112 7.91 2.75 -1.83
N PHE A 113 7.30 2.56 -3.00
CA PHE A 113 7.19 3.60 -4.02
C PHE A 113 6.03 3.33 -4.98
N PHE A 114 5.14 4.31 -5.16
CA PHE A 114 3.95 4.24 -6.01
C PHE A 114 4.07 5.16 -7.24
N GLY A 115 5.26 5.25 -7.83
CA GLY A 115 5.53 6.16 -8.95
C GLY A 115 4.64 5.92 -10.17
N ASP A 116 4.21 7.00 -10.81
CA ASP A 116 3.33 7.02 -11.98
C ASP A 116 2.03 6.21 -11.80
N SER A 117 1.68 5.87 -10.56
CA SER A 117 0.56 4.98 -10.24
C SER A 117 -0.66 5.78 -9.78
N VAL A 118 -1.83 5.14 -9.90
CA VAL A 118 -3.10 5.67 -9.39
C VAL A 118 -3.46 4.94 -8.10
N VAL A 119 -3.65 5.71 -7.03
CA VAL A 119 -4.21 5.23 -5.76
C VAL A 119 -5.68 5.60 -5.73
N ASP A 120 -6.56 4.61 -5.66
CA ASP A 120 -8.01 4.78 -5.87
C ASP A 120 -8.81 4.05 -4.79
N GLY A 121 -9.69 4.76 -4.08
CA GLY A 121 -10.55 4.16 -3.05
C GLY A 121 -9.77 3.51 -1.90
N CYS A 122 -8.57 3.99 -1.59
CA CYS A 122 -7.70 3.37 -0.58
C CYS A 122 -7.75 4.10 0.76
N GLU A 123 -7.48 3.36 1.84
CA GLU A 123 -7.33 3.89 3.20
C GLU A 123 -5.88 3.67 3.68
N PHE A 124 -5.23 4.73 4.14
CA PHE A 124 -3.94 4.70 4.82
C PHE A 124 -4.09 5.36 6.19
N VAL A 125 -3.96 4.59 7.27
CA VAL A 125 -4.23 5.06 8.64
C VAL A 125 -3.04 4.76 9.54
N GLY A 126 -2.40 5.79 10.11
CA GLY A 126 -1.28 5.58 11.03
C GLY A 126 -0.02 4.99 10.37
N CYS A 127 0.12 5.10 9.04
CA CYS A 127 1.22 4.48 8.30
C CYS A 127 2.49 5.34 8.31
N VAL A 128 3.66 4.71 8.14
CA VAL A 128 4.92 5.43 7.91
C VAL A 128 5.30 5.27 6.45
N ALA A 129 5.04 6.29 5.64
CA ALA A 129 5.12 6.22 4.17
C ALA A 129 5.94 7.38 3.57
N PRO A 130 7.21 7.56 3.96
CA PRO A 130 7.99 8.76 3.63
C PRO A 130 8.10 8.99 2.12
N GLU A 131 8.45 7.95 1.36
CA GLU A 131 8.73 8.04 -0.08
C GLU A 131 7.63 7.44 -0.96
N ALA A 132 6.62 6.78 -0.36
CA ALA A 132 5.65 5.99 -1.10
C ALA A 132 4.88 6.82 -2.14
N PHE A 133 4.60 8.07 -1.82
CA PHE A 133 3.84 8.99 -2.67
C PHE A 133 4.71 9.92 -3.54
N GLY A 134 6.04 9.78 -3.51
CA GLY A 134 7.00 10.73 -4.08
C GLY A 134 7.02 10.91 -5.61
N GLY A 135 6.12 10.22 -6.32
CA GLY A 135 5.90 10.36 -7.76
C GLY A 135 4.57 9.78 -8.19
N VAL A 136 3.58 9.70 -7.28
CA VAL A 136 2.26 9.16 -7.58
C VAL A 136 1.57 10.02 -8.64
N ALA A 137 0.86 9.41 -9.59
CA ALA A 137 0.17 10.16 -10.65
C ALA A 137 -1.17 10.71 -10.17
N ALA A 138 -1.91 9.94 -9.37
CA ALA A 138 -3.18 10.37 -8.81
C ALA A 138 -3.52 9.69 -7.48
N VAL A 139 -4.24 10.41 -6.63
CA VAL A 139 -4.86 9.89 -5.41
C VAL A 139 -6.34 10.28 -5.41
N VAL A 140 -7.21 9.30 -5.62
CA VAL A 140 -8.63 9.48 -5.91
C VAL A 140 -9.47 8.74 -4.87
N ASP A 141 -10.53 9.37 -4.39
CA ASP A 141 -11.52 8.77 -3.47
C ASP A 141 -10.88 8.08 -2.25
N SER A 142 -9.73 8.58 -1.79
CA SER A 142 -8.89 7.91 -0.79
C SER A 142 -8.84 8.68 0.53
N VAL A 143 -8.58 7.97 1.63
CA VAL A 143 -8.47 8.53 2.98
C VAL A 143 -7.07 8.27 3.52
N ILE A 144 -6.33 9.33 3.83
CA ILE A 144 -4.96 9.25 4.34
C ILE A 144 -4.89 10.03 5.65
N VAL A 145 -4.83 9.31 6.76
CA VAL A 145 -4.95 9.86 8.14
C VAL A 145 -3.79 9.37 9.00
N ASP A 146 -3.28 10.23 9.87
CA ASP A 146 -2.19 9.95 10.82
C ASP A 146 -0.95 9.30 10.17
N THR A 147 -0.77 9.53 8.87
CA THR A 147 0.32 8.97 8.09
C THR A 147 1.52 9.94 8.12
N VAL A 148 2.72 9.45 7.86
CA VAL A 148 3.90 10.31 7.65
C VAL A 148 4.30 10.23 6.20
N ILE A 149 4.22 11.36 5.48
CA ILE A 149 4.60 11.49 4.07
C ILE A 149 5.71 12.52 3.96
N GLN A 150 6.85 12.14 3.40
CA GLN A 150 8.01 13.03 3.25
C GLN A 150 8.22 13.54 1.83
N ARG A 151 7.50 12.97 0.86
CA ARG A 151 7.56 13.40 -0.52
C ARG A 151 6.25 13.08 -1.23
N MET A 152 5.70 14.09 -1.91
CA MET A 152 4.57 13.95 -2.82
C MET A 152 4.62 15.09 -3.83
N GLY A 153 4.44 14.74 -5.11
CA GLY A 153 4.55 15.70 -6.22
C GLY A 153 5.97 16.16 -6.52
N ASP A 154 6.08 16.99 -7.56
CA ASP A 154 7.32 17.54 -8.09
C ASP A 154 7.16 19.04 -8.35
N VAL A 155 8.28 19.77 -8.49
CA VAL A 155 8.27 21.19 -8.87
C VAL A 155 7.70 21.40 -10.28
N ASN A 156 7.80 20.38 -11.14
CA ASN A 156 7.13 20.39 -12.44
C ASN A 156 5.63 20.08 -12.27
N TYR A 157 4.76 21.04 -12.62
CA TYR A 157 3.31 20.92 -12.48
C TYR A 157 2.73 19.72 -13.26
N GLU A 158 3.33 19.34 -14.39
CA GLU A 158 2.92 18.19 -15.21
C GLU A 158 3.22 16.84 -14.53
N GLN A 159 4.11 16.84 -13.54
CA GLN A 159 4.54 15.67 -12.77
C GLN A 159 3.95 15.67 -11.36
N SER A 160 3.00 16.58 -11.09
CA SER A 160 2.33 16.67 -9.80
C SER A 160 1.09 15.79 -9.78
N PRO A 161 0.76 15.16 -8.63
CA PRO A 161 -0.35 14.24 -8.55
C PRO A 161 -1.68 14.96 -8.72
N LEU A 162 -2.62 14.31 -9.41
CA LEU A 162 -4.03 14.68 -9.33
C LEU A 162 -4.61 14.18 -7.99
N LEU A 163 -5.08 15.11 -7.16
CA LEU A 163 -5.79 14.78 -5.92
C LEU A 163 -7.28 15.06 -6.10
N LEU A 164 -8.14 14.05 -5.96
CA LEU A 164 -9.56 14.18 -6.24
C LEU A 164 -10.42 13.44 -5.22
N ARG A 165 -11.35 14.15 -4.57
CA ARG A 165 -12.29 13.58 -3.57
C ARG A 165 -11.59 12.76 -2.48
N SER A 166 -10.36 13.15 -2.13
CA SER A 166 -9.53 12.47 -1.14
C SER A 166 -9.39 13.32 0.12
N ARG A 167 -9.31 12.68 1.29
CA ARG A 167 -9.10 13.32 2.59
C ARG A 167 -7.68 13.08 3.07
N PHE A 168 -7.01 14.13 3.50
CA PHE A 168 -5.65 14.10 4.04
C PHE A 168 -5.61 14.75 5.43
N GLU A 169 -5.34 13.96 6.47
CA GLU A 169 -5.14 14.43 7.84
C GLU A 169 -3.82 13.83 8.37
N THR A 170 -2.71 14.34 7.85
CA THR A 170 -1.43 13.65 7.86
C THR A 170 -0.28 14.64 8.00
N LYS A 171 0.90 14.17 8.42
CA LYS A 171 2.10 15.01 8.45
C LYS A 171 2.80 14.90 7.10
N MET A 172 2.89 16.04 6.40
CA MET A 172 3.55 16.14 5.11
C MET A 172 4.80 17.03 5.22
N SER A 173 5.90 16.63 4.57
CA SER A 173 7.08 17.48 4.36
C SER A 173 7.55 17.37 2.91
N ASN A 174 8.25 18.38 2.37
CA ASN A 174 8.75 18.41 0.98
C ASN A 174 7.69 18.00 -0.07
N VAL A 175 6.47 18.50 0.10
CA VAL A 175 5.35 18.22 -0.78
C VAL A 175 5.08 19.42 -1.69
N THR A 176 4.91 19.15 -2.99
CA THR A 176 4.43 20.14 -3.96
C THR A 176 3.04 19.72 -4.43
N ILE A 177 2.03 20.54 -4.14
CA ILE A 177 0.66 20.32 -4.60
C ILE A 177 0.25 21.47 -5.50
N TRP A 178 -0.13 21.15 -6.74
CA TRP A 178 -0.72 22.13 -7.65
C TRP A 178 -2.23 21.97 -7.65
N VAL A 179 -2.92 23.09 -7.42
CA VAL A 179 -4.38 23.13 -7.54
C VAL A 179 -4.71 23.27 -9.03
N HIS A 180 -5.26 22.22 -9.64
CA HIS A 180 -5.76 22.31 -11.01
C HIS A 180 -6.91 23.34 -11.06
N PRO A 181 -7.03 24.18 -12.10
CA PRO A 181 -8.06 25.24 -12.19
C PRO A 181 -9.51 24.76 -12.03
N GLU A 182 -9.77 23.47 -12.25
CA GLU A 182 -11.09 22.83 -12.13
C GLU A 182 -11.27 22.00 -10.85
N ALA A 183 -10.24 21.90 -10.00
CA ALA A 183 -10.30 21.15 -8.76
C ALA A 183 -11.05 21.96 -7.67
N GLN A 184 -12.08 21.35 -7.06
CA GLN A 184 -12.65 21.88 -5.82
C GLN A 184 -11.55 21.91 -4.75
N ASN A 185 -11.44 23.05 -4.05
CA ASN A 185 -10.44 23.31 -3.01
C ASN A 185 -10.21 22.08 -2.11
N LEU A 186 -8.93 21.75 -1.88
CA LEU A 186 -8.52 20.81 -0.84
C LEU A 186 -9.10 21.28 0.51
N GLN A 187 -10.10 20.56 1.04
CA GLN A 187 -10.64 20.81 2.38
C GLN A 187 -9.91 19.92 3.38
N GLY A 188 -9.38 20.50 4.46
CA GLY A 188 -8.74 19.77 5.56
C GLY A 188 -7.22 19.61 5.47
N CYS A 189 -6.56 20.18 4.46
CA CYS A 189 -5.10 20.20 4.42
C CYS A 189 -4.57 21.41 5.20
N ASP A 190 -4.16 21.18 6.45
CA ASP A 190 -3.29 22.14 7.14
C ASP A 190 -1.83 21.87 6.71
N PHE A 191 -1.26 22.78 5.92
CA PHE A 191 0.17 22.78 5.61
C PHE A 191 0.91 23.59 6.69
N PHE A 192 1.72 22.93 7.51
CA PHE A 192 2.56 23.57 8.52
C PHE A 192 4.04 23.51 8.13
#